data_AF-A0A9W9K304-F1
#
_entry.id   AF-A0A9W9K304-F1
#
_cell.length_a   1.000
_cell.length_b   1.000
_cell.length_c   1.000
_cell.angle_alpha   90.00
_cell.angle_beta   90.00
_cell.angle_gamma   90.00
#
_symmetry.space_group_name_H-M   'P 1'
#
loop_
_entity.id
_entity.type
_entity.pdbx_description
1 polymer ?
#
loop_
_entity_poly.entity_id
_entity_poly.type
_entity_poly.pdbx_seq_one_letter_code
_entity_poly.pdbx_strand_id
1 'polypeptide(L)'
;MNWFWACQMDVMPGYMSTPWTTKFSTPVCIGAIAVIIEALGILTEFTQPVFIDSVCHSRGLQWMSSGRSTFPPYGISANHHHGIVIAGIYTTTNFPGFRAPLFPIELLRHYGFQVDRHLPLDTANLRARLSELMALDAWLSYCGRQSEICGHINRYDDSVPAMGVGDLLYTMPTLVERTMNSFTYEFTDLESTAIDGGKQRVQEIAEKLLDTLGWKAECLSPAEKLFTLVAMLRSAKMGLCIAQGTDTSALRDILLNDVQVHLT
;
A
#
# COMPACT_ATOMS: atom_id res chain seq x y z
N MET A 1 5.88 -14.98 -5.85
CA MET A 1 5.48 -13.60 -5.53
C MET A 1 4.20 -13.28 -6.29
N ASN A 2 3.24 -12.69 -5.59
CA ASN A 2 1.91 -12.25 -6.03
C ASN A 2 1.48 -11.07 -5.12
N TRP A 3 0.29 -10.52 -5.32
CA TRP A 3 -0.24 -9.43 -4.48
C TRP A 3 -0.35 -9.80 -2.99
N PHE A 4 -0.65 -11.06 -2.67
CA PHE A 4 -0.67 -11.55 -1.28
C PHE A 4 0.67 -11.30 -0.59
N TRP A 5 1.80 -11.58 -1.24
CA TRP A 5 3.13 -11.34 -0.67
C TRP A 5 3.57 -9.87 -0.76
N ALA A 6 3.29 -9.18 -1.86
CA ALA A 6 3.68 -7.78 -2.03
C ALA A 6 2.98 -6.84 -1.04
N CYS A 7 1.76 -7.17 -0.60
CA CYS A 7 1.05 -6.33 0.36
C CYS A 7 1.69 -6.31 1.75
N GLN A 8 2.42 -7.36 2.11
CA GLN A 8 2.96 -7.60 3.46
C GLN A 8 4.49 -7.55 3.54
N MET A 9 5.18 -7.55 2.40
CA MET A 9 6.64 -7.51 2.33
C MET A 9 7.20 -6.30 3.09
N ASP A 10 8.17 -6.48 3.96
CA ASP A 10 8.86 -5.40 4.65
C ASP A 10 9.47 -4.37 3.69
N VAL A 11 9.41 -3.10 4.06
CA VAL A 11 10.14 -2.03 3.37
C VAL A 11 11.51 -1.90 4.04
N MET A 12 12.56 -2.31 3.32
CA MET A 12 13.93 -2.27 3.81
C MET A 12 14.73 -1.15 3.14
N PRO A 13 15.70 -0.52 3.84
CA PRO A 13 16.67 0.38 3.21
C PRO A 13 17.50 -0.35 2.15
N GLY A 14 17.67 0.27 0.97
CA GLY A 14 18.52 -0.25 -0.10
C GLY A 14 17.77 -0.52 -1.39
N TYR A 15 18.41 -1.21 -2.33
CA TYR A 15 17.77 -1.60 -3.58
C TYR A 15 16.80 -2.76 -3.37
N MET A 16 15.62 -2.66 -3.97
CA MET A 16 14.67 -3.77 -4.12
C MET A 16 15.17 -4.71 -5.23
N SER A 17 16.37 -5.26 -5.02
CA SER A 17 17.01 -6.22 -5.92
C SER A 17 16.47 -7.61 -5.60
N THR A 18 15.63 -8.14 -6.48
CA THR A 18 14.93 -9.40 -6.22
C THR A 18 14.78 -10.23 -7.49
N PRO A 19 14.59 -11.57 -7.38
CA PRO A 19 14.34 -12.42 -8.55
C PRO A 19 12.88 -12.32 -9.05
N TRP A 20 12.07 -11.39 -8.53
CA TRP A 20 10.62 -11.33 -8.76
C TRP A 20 10.20 -10.23 -9.74
N THR A 21 11.14 -9.61 -10.45
CA THR A 21 10.88 -8.52 -11.41
C THR A 21 9.82 -8.89 -12.44
N THR A 22 9.79 -10.15 -12.88
CA THR A 22 8.82 -10.68 -13.87
C THR A 22 7.44 -11.00 -13.29
N LYS A 23 7.25 -10.88 -11.96
CA LYS A 23 5.97 -11.19 -11.29
C LYS A 23 5.02 -10.00 -11.22
N PHE A 24 5.51 -8.80 -11.47
CA PHE A 24 4.69 -7.59 -11.53
C PHE A 24 4.92 -6.86 -12.85
N SER A 25 3.87 -6.25 -13.37
CA SER A 25 3.91 -5.44 -14.58
C SER A 25 3.83 -3.97 -14.21
N THR A 26 4.74 -3.15 -14.72
CA THR A 26 4.74 -1.69 -14.51
C THR A 26 3.40 -1.05 -14.91
N PRO A 27 2.83 -1.33 -16.10
CA PRO A 27 1.48 -0.88 -16.47
C PRO A 27 0.41 -1.21 -15.42
N VAL A 28 0.35 -2.46 -14.95
CA VAL A 28 -0.62 -2.90 -13.94
C VAL A 28 -0.46 -2.12 -12.65
N CYS A 29 0.78 -1.95 -12.17
CA CYS A 29 1.04 -1.24 -10.92
C CYS A 29 0.66 0.24 -11.02
N ILE A 30 0.98 0.90 -12.14
CA ILE A 30 0.64 2.31 -12.37
C ILE A 30 -0.87 2.50 -12.52
N GLY A 31 -1.55 1.62 -13.28
CA GLY A 31 -3.01 1.64 -13.41
C GLY A 31 -3.70 1.44 -12.06
N ALA A 32 -3.22 0.50 -11.25
CA ALA A 32 -3.73 0.31 -9.89
C ALA A 32 -3.52 1.55 -9.02
N ILE A 33 -2.32 2.16 -9.03
CA ILE A 33 -2.05 3.40 -8.27
C ILE A 33 -3.02 4.51 -8.68
N ALA A 34 -3.23 4.71 -9.99
CA ALA A 34 -4.14 5.73 -10.51
C ALA A 34 -5.57 5.54 -10.01
N VAL A 35 -6.10 4.32 -10.14
CA VAL A 35 -7.47 3.97 -9.72
C VAL A 35 -7.63 4.08 -8.19
N ILE A 36 -6.65 3.59 -7.43
CA ILE A 36 -6.74 3.59 -5.96
C ILE A 36 -6.65 5.01 -5.41
N ILE A 37 -5.82 5.88 -5.96
CA ILE A 37 -5.79 7.30 -5.58
C ILE A 37 -7.13 7.97 -5.87
N GLU A 38 -7.74 7.71 -7.03
CA GLU A 38 -9.07 8.25 -7.35
C GLU A 38 -10.15 7.70 -6.41
N ALA A 39 -10.12 6.40 -6.09
CA ALA A 39 -11.05 5.77 -5.16
C ALA A 39 -10.91 6.33 -3.72
N LEU A 40 -9.69 6.59 -3.27
CA LEU A 40 -9.42 7.30 -2.02
C LEU A 40 -10.03 8.71 -2.06
N GLY A 41 -9.86 9.42 -3.19
CA GLY A 41 -10.50 10.70 -3.44
C GLY A 41 -12.01 10.62 -3.29
N ILE A 42 -12.68 9.76 -4.05
CA ILE A 42 -14.15 9.59 -3.99
C ILE A 42 -14.61 9.27 -2.55
N LEU A 43 -13.95 8.32 -1.87
CA LEU A 43 -14.33 7.90 -0.51
C LEU A 43 -14.16 9.02 0.54
N THR A 44 -13.22 9.94 0.31
CA THR A 44 -12.87 11.02 1.24
C THR A 44 -13.29 12.40 0.75
N GLU A 45 -14.21 12.47 -0.21
CA GLU A 45 -14.66 13.74 -0.83
C GLU A 45 -13.49 14.59 -1.36
N PHE A 46 -12.49 13.92 -1.90
CA PHE A 46 -11.25 14.45 -2.47
C PHE A 46 -10.38 15.24 -1.49
N THR A 47 -10.54 14.98 -0.18
CA THR A 47 -9.66 15.54 0.85
C THR A 47 -8.37 14.73 1.03
N GLN A 48 -8.32 13.49 0.50
CA GLN A 48 -7.18 12.59 0.58
C GLN A 48 -6.93 11.89 -0.76
N PRO A 49 -5.69 11.42 -1.03
CA PRO A 49 -4.47 11.65 -0.24
C PRO A 49 -3.99 13.10 -0.30
N VAL A 50 -3.19 13.51 0.69
CA VAL A 50 -2.50 14.81 0.68
C VAL A 50 -1.16 14.64 -0.03
N PHE A 51 -0.90 15.48 -1.03
CA PHE A 51 0.38 15.49 -1.73
C PHE A 51 1.37 16.44 -1.05
N ILE A 52 2.57 15.94 -0.76
CA ILE A 52 3.67 16.70 -0.15
C ILE A 52 4.68 17.05 -1.24
N ASP A 53 4.88 18.34 -1.49
CA ASP A 53 5.91 18.81 -2.40
C ASP A 53 7.32 18.65 -1.80
N SER A 54 7.82 17.41 -1.83
CA SER A 54 9.14 17.00 -1.34
C SER A 54 9.71 15.89 -2.19
N VAL A 55 11.05 15.84 -2.27
CA VAL A 55 11.77 14.78 -2.98
C VAL A 55 11.62 13.44 -2.30
N CYS A 56 11.61 13.41 -0.96
CA CYS A 56 11.45 12.21 -0.14
C CYS A 56 10.55 12.51 1.05
N HIS A 57 9.94 11.46 1.61
CA HIS A 57 9.16 11.60 2.82
C HIS A 57 10.12 11.75 4.01
N SER A 58 10.04 12.86 4.75
CA SER A 58 11.01 13.20 5.82
C SER A 58 11.13 12.11 6.88
N ARG A 59 10.00 11.67 7.45
CA ARG A 59 9.94 10.60 8.46
C ARG A 59 10.48 9.26 7.91
N GLY A 60 10.00 8.82 6.76
CA GLY A 60 10.48 7.61 6.09
C GLY A 60 11.98 7.66 5.79
N LEU A 61 12.49 8.80 5.32
CA LEU A 61 13.91 9.00 5.04
C LEU A 61 14.76 8.90 6.31
N GLN A 62 14.34 9.54 7.41
CA GLN A 62 15.06 9.48 8.68
C GLN A 62 15.07 8.05 9.26
N TRP A 63 13.94 7.34 9.17
CA TRP A 63 13.82 5.94 9.60
C TRP A 63 14.73 5.03 8.78
N MET A 64 14.69 5.17 7.46
CA MET A 64 15.53 4.44 6.52
C MET A 64 17.02 4.71 6.78
N SER A 65 17.40 5.96 7.01
CA SER A 65 18.79 6.36 7.31
C SER A 65 19.30 5.76 8.63
N SER A 66 18.39 5.36 9.51
CA SER A 66 18.72 4.64 10.75
C SER A 66 18.90 3.13 10.55
N GLY A 67 18.84 2.65 9.29
CA GLY A 67 18.97 1.23 8.95
C GLY A 67 17.75 0.38 9.32
N ARG A 68 16.60 1.01 9.62
CA ARG A 68 15.40 0.32 10.09
C ARG A 68 14.44 0.02 8.95
N SER A 69 13.77 -1.13 9.02
CA SER A 69 12.67 -1.49 8.14
C SER A 69 11.32 -1.05 8.71
N THR A 70 10.29 -1.07 7.86
CA THR A 70 8.88 -1.00 8.27
C THR A 70 8.12 -2.19 7.71
N PHE A 71 6.97 -2.49 8.33
CA PHE A 71 6.04 -3.49 7.86
C PHE A 71 4.63 -3.10 8.29
N PRO A 72 3.60 -3.45 7.49
CA PRO A 72 2.21 -3.19 7.83
C PRO A 72 1.75 -4.09 8.98
N PRO A 73 0.65 -3.74 9.67
CA PRO A 73 0.18 -4.47 10.85
C PRO A 73 -0.35 -5.88 10.54
N TYR A 74 -0.66 -6.15 9.27
CA TYR A 74 -1.12 -7.45 8.77
C TYR A 74 0.01 -8.28 8.13
N GLY A 75 1.26 -7.81 8.21
CA GLY A 75 2.40 -8.54 7.66
C GLY A 75 2.88 -9.65 8.59
N ILE A 76 3.44 -10.72 8.02
CA ILE A 76 4.01 -11.85 8.80
C ILE A 76 5.03 -11.37 9.83
N SER A 77 5.90 -10.42 9.46
CA SER A 77 6.90 -9.83 10.36
C SER A 77 6.31 -9.12 11.57
N ALA A 78 5.03 -8.74 11.51
CA ALA A 78 4.36 -8.14 12.65
C ALA A 78 4.12 -9.14 13.78
N ASN A 79 4.12 -10.47 13.56
CA ASN A 79 3.86 -11.47 14.62
C ASN A 79 2.62 -11.15 15.50
N HIS A 80 1.57 -10.52 14.94
CA HIS A 80 0.42 -9.96 15.68
C HIS A 80 0.74 -8.78 16.65
N HIS A 81 1.97 -8.29 16.66
CA HIS A 81 2.43 -7.10 17.36
C HIS A 81 2.39 -5.94 16.38
N HIS A 82 1.29 -5.19 16.44
CA HIS A 82 0.97 -3.97 15.70
C HIS A 82 2.16 -3.37 14.93
N GLY A 83 2.07 -3.30 13.60
CA GLY A 83 3.14 -2.89 12.68
C GLY A 83 3.86 -1.57 13.03
N ILE A 84 4.86 -1.19 12.24
CA ILE A 84 5.74 -0.08 12.62
C ILE A 84 5.08 1.29 12.42
N VAL A 85 4.97 2.08 13.48
CA VAL A 85 4.74 3.53 13.40
C VAL A 85 6.08 4.23 13.57
N ILE A 86 6.45 5.02 12.56
CA ILE A 86 7.69 5.79 12.58
C ILE A 86 7.58 6.87 13.65
N ALA A 87 8.63 7.06 14.45
CA ALA A 87 8.63 8.12 15.45
C ALA A 87 8.57 9.50 14.79
N GLY A 88 7.72 10.39 15.29
CA GLY A 88 7.60 11.75 14.78
C GLY A 88 6.38 12.48 15.31
N ILE A 89 6.26 13.76 14.95
CA ILE A 89 5.08 14.57 15.21
C ILE A 89 4.10 14.36 14.06
N TYR A 90 2.84 14.11 14.39
CA TYR A 90 1.76 13.87 13.46
C TYR A 90 0.66 14.90 13.70
N THR A 91 0.32 15.67 12.67
CA THR A 91 -0.91 16.46 12.67
C THR A 91 -2.05 15.54 12.29
N THR A 92 -3.09 15.48 13.12
CA THR A 92 -4.22 14.56 12.92
C THR A 92 -5.45 15.30 12.42
N THR A 93 -6.24 14.63 11.59
CA THR A 93 -7.53 15.08 11.05
C THR A 93 -8.59 14.02 11.30
N ASN A 94 -9.86 14.41 11.27
CA ASN A 94 -10.96 13.46 11.36
C ASN A 94 -11.14 12.76 10.01
N PHE A 95 -11.38 11.46 10.04
CA PHE A 95 -11.66 10.65 8.85
C PHE A 95 -13.05 10.03 8.95
N PRO A 96 -13.81 9.96 7.84
CA PRO A 96 -15.08 9.26 7.83
C PRO A 96 -14.93 7.81 8.31
N GLY A 97 -15.80 7.42 9.24
CA GLY A 97 -15.80 6.05 9.79
C GLY A 97 -14.87 5.81 10.97
N PHE A 98 -14.00 6.76 11.34
CA PHE A 98 -13.10 6.63 12.51
C PHE A 98 -13.53 7.55 13.65
N ARG A 99 -13.54 7.02 14.88
CA ARG A 99 -13.78 7.79 16.11
C ARG A 99 -12.58 8.61 16.53
N ALA A 100 -11.38 8.04 16.40
CA ALA A 100 -10.14 8.72 16.71
C ALA A 100 -9.58 9.42 15.46
N PRO A 101 -8.98 10.61 15.61
CA PRO A 101 -8.36 11.29 14.49
C PRO A 101 -7.11 10.53 14.02
N LEU A 102 -6.92 10.50 12.70
CA LEU A 102 -5.75 9.89 12.05
C LEU A 102 -4.89 10.98 11.44
N PHE A 103 -3.61 10.71 11.19
CA PHE A 103 -2.83 11.62 10.35
C PHE A 103 -3.13 11.41 8.86
N PRO A 104 -2.87 12.41 7.99
CA PRO A 104 -3.16 12.32 6.56
C PRO A 104 -2.48 11.14 5.86
N ILE A 105 -3.08 10.67 4.78
CA ILE A 105 -2.45 9.74 3.85
C ILE A 105 -1.54 10.59 2.94
N GLU A 106 -0.27 10.64 3.30
CA GLU A 106 0.72 11.50 2.65
C GLU A 106 1.36 10.79 1.45
N LEU A 107 1.23 11.37 0.26
CA LEU A 107 1.92 10.94 -0.96
C LEU A 107 2.89 12.02 -1.44
N LEU A 108 3.96 11.63 -2.11
CA LEU A 108 4.98 12.55 -2.60
C LEU A 108 4.54 13.32 -3.84
N ARG A 109 4.99 14.57 -3.90
CA ARG A 109 4.91 15.53 -4.99
C ARG A 109 3.48 15.85 -5.43
N HIS A 110 2.96 15.13 -6.41
CA HIS A 110 1.67 15.38 -7.04
C HIS A 110 1.21 14.11 -7.77
N TYR A 111 -0.06 14.05 -8.16
CA TYR A 111 -0.64 12.91 -8.89
C TYR A 111 0.23 12.47 -10.08
N GLY A 112 0.76 13.41 -10.87
CA GLY A 112 1.66 13.08 -11.98
C GLY A 112 2.91 12.29 -11.64
N PHE A 113 3.55 12.56 -10.51
CA PHE A 113 4.69 11.77 -10.07
C PHE A 113 4.29 10.33 -9.72
N GLN A 114 3.06 10.14 -9.25
CA GLN A 114 2.55 8.83 -8.81
C GLN A 114 2.27 7.89 -9.98
N VAL A 115 1.90 8.45 -11.14
CA VAL A 115 1.45 7.67 -12.31
C VAL A 115 2.35 7.83 -13.53
N ASP A 116 3.51 8.49 -13.39
CA ASP A 116 4.49 8.67 -14.46
C ASP A 116 5.15 7.33 -14.84
N ARG A 117 4.95 6.92 -16.10
CA ARG A 117 5.52 5.69 -16.70
C ARG A 117 6.99 5.84 -17.07
N HIS A 118 7.45 7.07 -17.24
CA HIS A 118 8.79 7.41 -17.73
C HIS A 118 9.71 7.90 -16.63
N LEU A 119 9.28 7.80 -15.36
CA LEU A 119 10.09 8.22 -14.23
C LEU A 119 11.44 7.47 -14.23
N PRO A 120 12.59 8.18 -14.17
CA PRO A 120 13.90 7.55 -14.22
C PRO A 120 14.12 6.53 -13.10
N LEU A 121 14.71 5.39 -13.47
CA LEU A 121 15.12 4.34 -12.55
C LEU A 121 16.45 4.70 -11.90
N ASP A 122 16.42 5.66 -10.97
CA ASP A 122 17.60 6.11 -10.25
C ASP A 122 17.48 5.94 -8.73
N THR A 123 18.61 6.13 -8.06
CA THR A 123 18.74 5.96 -6.60
C THR A 123 17.90 6.96 -5.82
N ALA A 124 17.66 8.15 -6.37
CA ALA A 124 16.90 9.20 -5.72
C ALA A 124 15.40 8.87 -5.75
N ASN A 125 14.89 8.41 -6.90
CA ASN A 125 13.51 8.00 -7.07
C ASN A 125 13.20 6.71 -6.29
N LEU A 126 14.12 5.76 -6.24
CA LEU A 126 13.97 4.60 -5.37
C LEU A 126 13.87 5.03 -3.89
N ARG A 127 14.76 5.89 -3.42
CA ARG A 127 14.72 6.41 -2.04
C ARG A 127 13.41 7.13 -1.75
N ALA A 128 12.92 7.92 -2.71
CA ALA A 128 11.62 8.57 -2.62
C ALA A 128 10.50 7.54 -2.42
N ARG A 129 10.39 6.54 -3.31
CA ARG A 129 9.37 5.48 -3.25
C ARG A 129 9.43 4.68 -1.94
N LEU A 130 10.63 4.29 -1.49
CA LEU A 130 10.79 3.56 -0.23
C LEU A 130 10.41 4.42 0.98
N SER A 131 10.80 5.69 1.01
CA SER A 131 10.44 6.58 2.12
C SER A 131 8.92 6.80 2.22
N GLU A 132 8.24 6.86 1.08
CA GLU A 132 6.78 6.95 1.01
C GLU A 132 6.11 5.63 1.42
N LEU A 133 6.62 4.48 0.97
CA LEU A 133 6.15 3.16 1.42
C LEU A 133 6.26 3.01 2.95
N MET A 134 7.37 3.45 3.54
CA MET A 134 7.54 3.45 5.00
C MET A 134 6.51 4.34 5.70
N ALA A 135 6.14 5.49 5.10
CA ALA A 135 5.09 6.35 5.62
C ALA A 135 3.70 5.72 5.52
N LEU A 136 3.41 5.01 4.42
CA LEU A 136 2.17 4.23 4.27
C LEU A 136 2.10 3.09 5.28
N ASP A 137 3.20 2.37 5.53
CA ASP A 137 3.26 1.35 6.58
C ASP A 137 3.00 1.95 7.96
N ALA A 138 3.51 3.16 8.23
CA ALA A 138 3.23 3.88 9.48
C ALA A 138 1.75 4.26 9.60
N TRP A 139 1.13 4.75 8.52
CA TRP A 139 -0.30 5.06 8.49
C TRP A 139 -1.14 3.81 8.74
N LEU A 140 -0.88 2.73 7.99
CA LEU A 140 -1.55 1.44 8.16
C LEU A 140 -1.37 0.91 9.56
N SER A 141 -0.19 1.02 10.14
CA SER A 141 0.08 0.54 11.50
C SER A 141 -0.66 1.34 12.56
N TYR A 142 -0.73 2.68 12.42
CA TYR A 142 -1.50 3.51 13.34
C TYR A 142 -3.01 3.26 13.21
N CYS A 143 -3.49 3.20 11.98
CA CYS A 143 -4.89 2.94 11.66
C CYS A 143 -5.34 1.52 12.08
N GLY A 144 -4.46 0.53 11.92
CA GLY A 144 -4.70 -0.85 12.33
C GLY A 144 -4.75 -1.06 13.84
N ARG A 145 -4.48 -0.04 14.66
CA ARG A 145 -4.70 -0.07 16.11
C ARG A 145 -6.07 0.49 16.52
N GLN A 146 -6.82 1.07 15.59
CA GLN A 146 -8.14 1.63 15.87
C GLN A 146 -9.17 0.52 16.01
N SER A 147 -10.16 0.74 16.89
CA SER A 147 -11.21 -0.24 17.22
C SER A 147 -12.01 -0.72 16.01
N GLU A 148 -12.13 0.13 15.00
CA GLU A 148 -12.82 -0.10 13.75
C GLU A 148 -12.08 -1.09 12.85
N ILE A 149 -10.78 -1.32 13.07
CA ILE A 149 -9.93 -2.20 12.25
C ILE A 149 -9.48 -3.44 13.02
N CYS A 150 -9.05 -3.31 14.28
CA CYS A 150 -8.48 -4.43 15.04
C CYS A 150 -9.52 -5.30 15.78
N GLY A 151 -10.82 -4.99 15.68
CA GLY A 151 -11.90 -5.81 16.24
C GLY A 151 -11.93 -5.97 17.77
N HIS A 152 -10.97 -5.39 18.51
CA HIS A 152 -10.93 -5.46 19.97
C HIS A 152 -11.91 -4.47 20.60
N ILE A 153 -13.15 -4.93 20.80
CA ILE A 153 -14.08 -4.35 21.76
C ILE A 153 -13.48 -4.54 23.16
N ASN A 154 -13.15 -3.44 23.83
CA ASN A 154 -13.08 -3.43 25.29
C ASN A 154 -14.48 -3.79 25.81
N ARG A 155 -14.64 -4.95 26.45
CA ARG A 155 -15.89 -5.50 27.04
C ARG A 155 -16.48 -4.66 28.21
N TYR A 156 -16.25 -3.35 28.24
CA TYR A 156 -16.72 -2.48 29.32
C TYR A 156 -17.75 -1.43 28.88
N ASP A 157 -18.12 -1.38 27.60
CA ASP A 157 -19.15 -0.48 27.11
C ASP A 157 -20.08 -1.17 26.10
N ASP A 158 -21.15 -1.76 26.62
CA ASP A 158 -22.21 -2.44 25.85
C ASP A 158 -23.12 -1.47 25.07
N SER A 159 -22.84 -0.16 25.10
CA SER A 159 -23.78 0.84 24.55
C SER A 159 -23.58 1.16 23.06
N VAL A 160 -22.50 0.70 22.41
CA VAL A 160 -22.29 0.93 20.97
C VAL A 160 -21.58 -0.26 20.31
N PRO A 161 -22.21 -1.00 19.37
CA PRO A 161 -21.53 -2.07 18.66
C PRO A 161 -20.41 -1.48 17.79
N ALA A 162 -19.15 -1.81 18.10
CA ALA A 162 -18.05 -1.59 17.17
C ALA A 162 -18.19 -2.62 16.05
N MET A 163 -18.89 -2.27 14.98
CA MET A 163 -19.07 -3.13 13.83
C MET A 163 -17.85 -3.02 12.90
N GLY A 164 -16.80 -3.76 13.19
CA GLY A 164 -15.84 -4.24 12.20
C GLY A 164 -16.22 -5.67 11.80
N VAL A 165 -16.18 -6.00 10.51
CA VAL A 165 -16.51 -7.34 10.02
C VAL A 165 -15.28 -8.24 10.22
N GLY A 166 -15.10 -8.70 11.45
CA GLY A 166 -14.05 -9.66 11.79
C GLY A 166 -12.64 -9.08 11.76
N ASP A 167 -11.68 -9.98 11.91
CA ASP A 167 -10.26 -9.66 12.10
C ASP A 167 -9.63 -9.23 10.76
N LEU A 168 -9.97 -8.03 10.27
CA LEU A 168 -9.58 -7.51 8.96
C LEU A 168 -8.07 -7.63 8.75
N LEU A 169 -7.27 -7.45 9.80
CA LEU A 169 -5.82 -7.60 9.74
C LEU A 169 -5.38 -9.01 9.33
N TYR A 170 -6.11 -10.06 9.68
CA TYR A 170 -5.76 -11.43 9.32
C TYR A 170 -6.19 -11.78 7.90
N THR A 171 -7.28 -11.19 7.42
CA THR A 171 -7.81 -11.45 6.07
C THR A 171 -7.26 -10.48 5.03
N MET A 172 -6.62 -9.38 5.44
CA MET A 172 -6.14 -8.31 4.56
C MET A 172 -5.29 -8.81 3.38
N PRO A 173 -4.28 -9.69 3.55
CA PRO A 173 -3.49 -10.13 2.41
C PRO A 173 -4.29 -10.87 1.34
N THR A 174 -5.24 -11.71 1.77
CA THR A 174 -6.14 -12.46 0.88
C THR A 174 -7.13 -11.53 0.18
N LEU A 175 -7.67 -10.55 0.92
CA LEU A 175 -8.55 -9.52 0.38
C LEU A 175 -7.84 -8.68 -0.70
N VAL A 176 -6.63 -8.19 -0.40
CA VAL A 176 -5.81 -7.44 -1.36
C VAL A 176 -5.53 -8.30 -2.59
N GLU A 177 -5.12 -9.55 -2.43
CA GLU A 177 -4.82 -10.42 -3.57
C GLU A 177 -6.03 -10.60 -4.49
N ARG A 178 -7.17 -11.00 -3.91
CA ARG A 178 -8.39 -11.25 -4.67
C ARG A 178 -8.86 -10.01 -5.42
N THR A 179 -8.89 -8.85 -4.74
CA THR A 179 -9.34 -7.59 -5.34
C THR A 179 -8.36 -7.11 -6.42
N MET A 180 -7.05 -7.13 -6.15
CA MET A 180 -6.06 -6.71 -7.15
C MET A 180 -6.08 -7.63 -8.39
N ASN A 181 -6.29 -8.94 -8.20
CA ASN A 181 -6.42 -9.90 -9.30
C ASN A 181 -7.69 -9.65 -10.12
N SER A 182 -8.83 -9.35 -9.49
CA SER A 182 -10.09 -9.14 -10.21
C SER A 182 -10.09 -7.89 -11.08
N PHE A 183 -9.25 -6.91 -10.77
CA PHE A 183 -9.10 -5.66 -11.54
C PHE A 183 -7.85 -5.62 -12.44
N THR A 184 -7.10 -6.73 -12.55
CA THR A 184 -5.82 -6.74 -13.28
C THR A 184 -5.99 -6.35 -14.75
N TYR A 185 -7.08 -6.76 -15.39
CA TYR A 185 -7.37 -6.39 -16.78
C TYR A 185 -7.59 -4.88 -16.90
N GLU A 186 -8.46 -4.31 -16.07
CA GLU A 186 -8.76 -2.88 -16.03
C GLU A 186 -7.52 -2.04 -15.73
N PHE A 187 -6.64 -2.49 -14.82
CA PHE A 187 -5.39 -1.80 -14.54
C PHE A 187 -4.40 -1.83 -15.71
N THR A 188 -4.39 -2.93 -16.48
CA THR A 188 -3.52 -3.05 -17.65
C THR A 188 -4.02 -2.19 -18.81
N ASP A 189 -5.34 -2.16 -19.01
CA ASP A 189 -6.04 -1.51 -20.13
C ASP A 189 -6.13 0.02 -20.01
N LEU A 190 -5.72 0.58 -18.87
CA LEU A 190 -5.58 2.02 -18.72
C LEU A 190 -4.40 2.51 -19.58
N GLU A 191 -4.64 2.81 -20.86
CA GLU A 191 -3.64 3.41 -21.75
C GLU A 191 -3.29 4.85 -21.34
N SER A 192 -4.30 5.60 -20.90
CA SER A 192 -4.20 7.00 -20.46
C SER A 192 -4.58 7.15 -18.98
N THR A 193 -3.78 7.90 -18.23
CA THR A 193 -4.11 8.29 -16.84
C THR A 193 -4.91 9.59 -16.83
N ALA A 194 -5.29 10.12 -15.66
CA ALA A 194 -6.01 11.41 -15.61
C ALA A 194 -5.21 12.57 -16.25
N ILE A 195 -3.90 12.45 -16.37
CA ILE A 195 -3.00 13.45 -16.99
C ILE A 195 -3.07 13.36 -18.52
N ASP A 196 -3.35 12.17 -19.05
CA ASP A 196 -3.39 11.88 -20.48
C ASP A 196 -4.82 11.90 -21.02
N GLY A 197 -5.76 12.53 -20.30
CA GLY A 197 -7.18 12.62 -20.66
C GLY A 197 -8.04 11.41 -20.24
N GLY A 198 -7.47 10.43 -19.53
CA GLY A 198 -8.16 9.21 -19.08
C GLY A 198 -8.99 9.34 -17.80
N LYS A 199 -9.24 10.56 -17.30
CA LYS A 199 -9.82 10.81 -15.97
C LYS A 199 -11.18 10.11 -15.78
N GLN A 200 -12.08 10.22 -16.75
CA GLN A 200 -13.41 9.61 -16.66
C GLN A 200 -13.31 8.08 -16.54
N ARG A 201 -12.42 7.45 -17.31
CA ARG A 201 -12.21 6.00 -17.26
C ARG A 201 -11.65 5.56 -15.91
N VAL A 202 -10.68 6.30 -15.36
CA VAL A 202 -10.14 6.05 -14.01
C VAL A 202 -11.23 6.15 -12.96
N GLN A 203 -12.10 7.16 -13.05
CA GLN A 203 -13.25 7.35 -12.14
C GLN A 203 -14.24 6.19 -12.21
N GLU A 204 -14.64 5.75 -13.42
CA GLU A 204 -15.53 4.60 -13.59
C GLU A 204 -14.98 3.32 -12.95
N ILE A 205 -13.67 3.09 -13.06
CA ILE A 205 -13.03 1.91 -12.45
C ILE A 205 -12.92 2.08 -10.93
N ALA A 206 -12.65 3.30 -10.45
CA ALA A 206 -12.58 3.61 -9.02
C ALA A 206 -13.92 3.42 -8.31
N GLU A 207 -15.03 3.85 -8.93
CA GLU A 207 -16.39 3.59 -8.44
C GLU A 207 -16.68 2.09 -8.35
N LYS A 208 -16.37 1.33 -9.42
CA LYS A 208 -16.50 -0.14 -9.42
C LYS A 208 -15.66 -0.82 -8.34
N LEU A 209 -14.47 -0.29 -8.06
CA LEU A 209 -13.61 -0.78 -6.99
C LEU A 209 -14.28 -0.55 -5.61
N LEU A 210 -14.79 0.65 -5.36
CA LEU A 210 -15.52 0.98 -4.12
C LEU A 210 -16.80 0.14 -3.95
N ASP A 211 -17.51 -0.13 -5.04
CA ASP A 211 -18.69 -1.00 -5.05
C ASP A 211 -18.33 -2.46 -4.73
N THR A 212 -17.21 -2.95 -5.27
CA THR A 212 -16.69 -4.29 -4.96
C THR A 212 -16.40 -4.43 -3.48
N LEU A 213 -15.76 -3.42 -2.88
CA LEU A 213 -15.47 -3.38 -1.45
C LEU A 213 -16.74 -3.17 -0.58
N GLY A 214 -17.80 -2.59 -1.15
CA GLY A 214 -19.00 -2.18 -0.41
C GLY A 214 -20.19 -3.13 -0.45
N TRP A 215 -20.49 -3.75 -1.59
CA TRP A 215 -21.79 -4.39 -1.83
C TRP A 215 -21.72 -5.80 -2.41
N LYS A 216 -20.64 -6.18 -3.10
CA LYS A 216 -20.64 -7.43 -3.89
C LYS A 216 -19.95 -8.64 -3.26
N ALA A 217 -19.12 -8.48 -2.23
CA ALA A 217 -18.44 -9.62 -1.59
C ALA A 217 -17.98 -9.38 -0.14
N GLU A 218 -17.54 -8.17 0.20
CA GLU A 218 -16.80 -7.94 1.45
C GLU A 218 -17.60 -7.21 2.55
N CYS A 219 -18.63 -6.44 2.17
CA CYS A 219 -19.46 -5.67 3.11
C CYS A 219 -18.66 -4.78 4.10
N LEU A 220 -17.56 -4.19 3.64
CA LEU A 220 -16.67 -3.38 4.47
C LEU A 220 -17.34 -2.07 4.89
N SER A 221 -17.15 -1.69 6.15
CA SER A 221 -17.46 -0.35 6.67
C SER A 221 -16.61 0.72 5.99
N PRO A 222 -16.97 2.02 6.08
CA PRO A 222 -16.16 3.11 5.51
C PRO A 222 -14.70 3.11 5.99
N ALA A 223 -14.47 2.80 7.27
CA ALA A 223 -13.13 2.71 7.86
C ALA A 223 -12.32 1.56 7.25
N GLU A 224 -12.93 0.38 7.13
CA GLU A 224 -12.31 -0.81 6.54
C GLU A 224 -12.04 -0.63 5.05
N LYS A 225 -12.93 0.06 4.30
CA LYS A 225 -12.68 0.44 2.90
C LYS A 225 -11.46 1.34 2.79
N LEU A 226 -11.38 2.39 3.61
CA LEU A 226 -10.24 3.30 3.60
C LEU A 226 -8.95 2.55 3.89
N PHE A 227 -8.94 1.72 4.94
CA PHE A 227 -7.80 0.90 5.31
C PHE A 227 -7.36 -0.04 4.18
N THR A 228 -8.33 -0.73 3.55
CA THR A 228 -8.09 -1.65 2.43
C THR A 228 -7.51 -0.92 1.22
N LEU A 229 -8.05 0.24 0.86
CA LEU A 229 -7.53 1.04 -0.26
C LEU A 229 -6.07 1.47 -0.01
N VAL A 230 -5.72 1.88 1.21
CA VAL A 230 -4.32 2.22 1.54
C VAL A 230 -3.42 0.98 1.49
N ALA A 231 -3.91 -0.18 1.95
CA ALA A 231 -3.18 -1.45 1.84
C ALA A 231 -2.95 -1.85 0.38
N MET A 232 -3.95 -1.70 -0.48
CA MET A 232 -3.82 -1.93 -1.92
C MET A 232 -2.86 -0.93 -2.58
N LEU A 233 -2.93 0.36 -2.22
CA LEU A 233 -2.02 1.38 -2.73
C LEU A 233 -0.57 1.06 -2.40
N ARG A 234 -0.32 0.70 -1.14
CA ARG A 234 0.98 0.23 -0.65
C ARG A 234 1.45 -0.98 -1.44
N SER A 235 0.56 -1.95 -1.70
CA SER A 235 0.87 -3.15 -2.48
C SER A 235 1.25 -2.84 -3.93
N ALA A 236 0.51 -1.96 -4.60
CA ALA A 236 0.79 -1.53 -5.97
C ALA A 236 2.13 -0.79 -6.05
N LYS A 237 2.44 0.08 -5.08
CA LYS A 237 3.73 0.78 -4.98
C LYS A 237 4.89 -0.18 -4.70
N MET A 238 4.68 -1.19 -3.85
CA MET A 238 5.68 -2.23 -3.61
C MET A 238 5.91 -3.07 -4.87
N GLY A 239 4.84 -3.50 -5.54
CA GLY A 239 4.90 -4.20 -6.83
C GLY A 239 5.65 -3.39 -7.89
N LEU A 240 5.43 -2.07 -7.95
CA LEU A 240 6.16 -1.17 -8.84
C LEU A 240 7.65 -1.13 -8.49
N CYS A 241 8.02 -1.04 -7.21
CA CYS A 241 9.43 -1.09 -6.79
C CYS A 241 10.10 -2.41 -7.17
N ILE A 242 9.38 -3.53 -7.11
CA ILE A 242 9.87 -4.85 -7.51
C ILE A 242 10.02 -4.92 -9.04
N ALA A 243 9.01 -4.50 -9.80
CA ALA A 243 9.03 -4.52 -11.27
C ALA A 243 10.15 -3.64 -11.84
N GLN A 244 10.47 -2.55 -11.14
CA GLN A 244 11.50 -1.58 -11.48
C GLN A 244 12.89 -1.91 -10.88
N GLY A 245 12.95 -2.91 -10.00
CA GLY A 245 14.17 -3.34 -9.32
C GLY A 245 15.12 -4.09 -10.25
N THR A 246 16.37 -4.26 -9.80
CA THR A 246 17.34 -5.10 -10.50
C THR A 246 16.93 -6.56 -10.41
N ASP A 247 16.94 -7.28 -11.54
CA ASP A 247 16.74 -8.72 -11.54
C ASP A 247 17.97 -9.44 -10.99
N THR A 248 17.78 -10.15 -9.87
CA THR A 248 18.83 -10.95 -9.23
C THR A 248 18.62 -12.45 -9.41
N SER A 249 17.83 -12.88 -10.41
CA SER A 249 17.61 -14.29 -10.75
C SER A 249 18.93 -15.05 -10.92
N ALA A 250 19.85 -14.54 -11.74
CA ALA A 250 21.16 -15.14 -11.97
C ALA A 250 22.00 -15.27 -10.68
N LEU A 251 21.99 -14.25 -9.81
CA LEU A 251 22.71 -14.29 -8.53
C LEU A 251 22.10 -15.35 -7.59
N ARG A 252 20.77 -15.44 -7.55
CA ARG A 252 20.08 -16.49 -6.80
C ARG A 252 20.47 -17.88 -7.29
N ASP A 253 20.52 -18.08 -8.61
CA ASP A 253 20.88 -19.37 -9.19
C ASP A 253 22.33 -19.76 -8.86
N ILE A 254 23.27 -18.81 -8.92
CA ILE A 254 24.66 -19.03 -8.48
C ILE A 254 24.68 -19.45 -7.00
N LEU A 255 24.03 -18.70 -6.11
CA LEU A 255 24.02 -19.00 -4.68
C LEU A 255 23.38 -20.36 -4.37
N LEU A 256 22.29 -20.71 -5.05
CA LEU A 256 21.63 -22.01 -4.86
C LEU A 256 22.52 -23.17 -5.32
N ASN A 257 23.19 -23.02 -6.46
CA ASN A 257 24.11 -24.02 -6.99
C ASN A 257 25.38 -24.15 -6.12
N ASP A 258 25.96 -23.03 -5.67
CA ASP A 258 27.18 -23.03 -4.85
C ASP A 258 26.94 -23.61 -3.45
N VAL A 259 25.78 -23.32 -2.84
CA VAL A 259 25.37 -23.91 -1.55
C VAL A 259 25.13 -25.42 -1.70
N GLN A 260 24.55 -25.86 -2.81
CA GLN A 260 24.38 -27.30 -3.09
C GLN A 260 25.73 -28.00 -3.22
N VAL A 261 26.73 -27.38 -3.85
CA VAL A 261 28.08 -27.94 -3.98
C VAL A 261 28.80 -28.03 -2.62
N HIS A 262 28.52 -27.13 -1.67
CA HIS A 262 29.16 -27.14 -0.34
C HIS A 262 28.45 -28.03 0.69
N LEU A 263 27.23 -28.51 0.40
CA LEU A 263 26.45 -29.38 1.29
C LEU A 263 26.39 -30.85 0.83
N THR A 264 27.04 -31.19 -0.30
CA THR A 264 27.27 -32.56 -0.78
C THR A 264 28.71 -32.99 -0.55
#